data_AF-A0A0D8XD20-F1
#
_entry.id   AF-A0A0D8XD20-F1
#
_cell.length_a   1.000
_cell.length_b   1.000
_cell.length_c   1.000
_cell.angle_alpha   90.00
_cell.angle_beta   90.00
_cell.angle_gamma   90.00
#
_symmetry.space_group_name_H-M   'P 1'
#
loop_
_entity.id
_entity.type
_entity.pdbx_description
1 polymer ?
#
loop_
_entity_poly.entity_id
_entity_poly.type
_entity_poly.pdbx_seq_one_letter_code
_entity_poly.pdbx_strand_id
1 'polypeptide(L)'
;MLNNRLEVVVDNERIDKQRMQEYNVHMMDDNMIRVKLEDVEVRFDGYETKVYMSKQMSEKQCGLCGHFDDNKDNEFYTPMMEYTTDIEKFHKSYMLTDQCEVDNKLLFEKKYYSVETDTLDDYDWMKFYSDENTVDDSKSYGRAMLKNTYVMEFAHRVCFSLEPVSKCPKREQNDDMVEKKIRFTCLPRSSYEARQLLHKARTDILNLSGYPVSFVENISVPRTCTVY
;
A
#
# COMPACT_ATOMS: atom_id res chain seq x y z
N MET A 1 -8.35 6.47 -14.16
CA MET A 1 -7.25 7.22 -14.80
C MET A 1 -7.14 6.79 -16.24
N LEU A 2 -7.04 7.74 -17.17
CA LEU A 2 -6.74 7.49 -18.58
C LEU A 2 -5.59 8.43 -18.95
N ASN A 3 -4.54 7.89 -19.59
CA ASN A 3 -3.35 8.64 -20.00
C ASN A 3 -2.67 9.43 -18.86
N ASN A 4 -2.53 8.84 -17.68
CA ASN A 4 -1.87 9.45 -16.51
C ASN A 4 -2.53 10.74 -16.00
N ARG A 5 -3.82 10.95 -16.31
CA ARG A 5 -4.62 12.07 -15.79
C ARG A 5 -5.86 11.56 -15.09
N LEU A 6 -6.27 12.28 -14.06
CA LEU A 6 -7.55 12.07 -13.41
C LEU A 6 -8.66 12.58 -14.33
N GLU A 7 -9.65 11.72 -14.59
CA GLU A 7 -10.86 12.06 -15.32
C GLU A 7 -12.04 12.05 -14.34
N VAL A 8 -12.93 13.03 -14.50
CA VAL A 8 -14.16 13.13 -13.71
C VAL A 8 -15.34 12.90 -14.65
N VAL A 9 -16.20 11.97 -14.29
CA VAL A 9 -17.42 11.64 -15.01
C VAL A 9 -18.58 11.77 -14.04
N VAL A 10 -19.59 12.53 -14.42
CA VAL A 10 -20.84 12.70 -13.66
C VAL A 10 -21.99 12.32 -14.58
N ASP A 11 -22.87 11.41 -14.15
CA ASP A 11 -24.01 10.94 -14.93
C ASP A 11 -23.64 10.47 -16.36
N ASN A 12 -22.52 9.75 -16.47
CA ASN A 12 -21.90 9.30 -17.74
C ASN A 12 -21.38 10.41 -18.68
N GLU A 13 -21.39 11.67 -18.25
CA GLU A 13 -20.79 12.79 -18.99
C GLU A 13 -19.39 13.11 -18.42
N ARG A 14 -18.39 13.24 -19.31
CA ARG A 14 -17.06 13.72 -18.92
C ARG A 14 -17.16 15.21 -18.61
N ILE A 15 -16.74 15.59 -17.40
CA ILE A 15 -16.83 16.98 -16.93
C ILE A 15 -15.49 17.68 -17.09
N ASP A 16 -15.49 18.80 -17.79
CA ASP A 16 -14.32 19.66 -17.94
C ASP A 16 -13.95 20.36 -16.64
N LYS A 17 -12.66 20.69 -16.47
CA LYS A 17 -12.11 21.34 -15.26
C LYS A 17 -12.88 22.60 -14.84
N GLN A 18 -13.44 23.35 -15.78
CA GLN A 18 -14.21 24.58 -15.50
C GLN A 18 -15.56 24.28 -14.85
N ARG A 19 -16.19 23.17 -15.21
CA ARG A 19 -17.51 22.74 -14.71
C ARG A 19 -17.42 21.89 -13.44
N MET A 20 -16.23 21.37 -13.09
CA MET A 20 -16.04 20.54 -11.90
C MET A 20 -16.55 21.19 -10.60
N GLN A 21 -16.39 22.51 -10.46
CA GLN A 21 -16.83 23.24 -9.27
C GLN A 21 -18.36 23.22 -9.09
N GLU A 22 -19.12 23.11 -10.19
CA GLU A 22 -20.60 23.00 -10.16
C GLU A 22 -21.05 21.72 -9.45
N TYR A 23 -20.17 20.70 -9.41
CA TYR A 23 -20.41 19.40 -8.80
C TYR A 23 -19.64 19.21 -7.48
N ASN A 24 -19.17 20.31 -6.86
CA ASN A 24 -18.31 20.31 -5.67
C ASN A 24 -17.01 19.51 -5.81
N VAL A 25 -16.51 19.39 -7.06
CA VAL A 25 -15.24 18.75 -7.38
C VAL A 25 -14.17 19.83 -7.53
N HIS A 26 -13.14 19.77 -6.70
CA HIS A 26 -12.05 20.72 -6.66
C HIS A 26 -10.72 20.03 -6.97
N MET A 27 -9.96 20.59 -7.90
CA MET A 27 -8.56 20.22 -8.11
C MET A 27 -7.72 20.90 -7.03
N MET A 28 -6.99 20.12 -6.21
CA MET A 28 -6.05 20.67 -5.23
C MET A 28 -4.65 20.87 -5.84
N ASP A 29 -4.22 19.89 -6.63
CA ASP A 29 -2.98 19.87 -7.42
C ASP A 29 -3.30 19.22 -8.78
N ASP A 30 -2.34 19.16 -9.72
CA ASP A 30 -2.55 18.58 -11.06
C ASP A 30 -3.10 17.15 -11.06
N ASN A 31 -2.86 16.39 -9.98
CA ASN A 31 -3.26 14.99 -9.81
C ASN A 31 -3.83 14.71 -8.41
N MET A 32 -4.59 15.66 -7.83
CA MET A 32 -5.40 15.39 -6.63
C MET A 32 -6.76 16.06 -6.75
N ILE A 33 -7.81 15.25 -6.66
CA ILE A 33 -9.19 15.69 -6.65
C ILE A 33 -9.71 15.65 -5.22
N ARG A 34 -10.43 16.70 -4.83
CA ARG A 34 -11.20 16.79 -3.61
C ARG A 34 -12.68 16.96 -3.98
N VAL A 35 -13.51 16.01 -3.60
CA VAL A 35 -14.97 16.11 -3.69
C VAL A 35 -15.49 16.49 -2.30
N LYS A 36 -16.18 17.62 -2.19
CA LYS A 36 -16.67 18.12 -0.90
C LYS A 36 -18.20 18.12 -0.88
N LEU A 37 -18.78 17.17 -0.16
CA LEU A 37 -20.22 17.12 0.12
C LEU A 37 -20.50 17.73 1.51
N GLU A 38 -21.77 17.71 1.92
CA GLU A 38 -22.20 18.28 3.21
C GLU A 38 -21.50 17.60 4.40
N ASP A 39 -21.58 16.27 4.47
CA ASP A 39 -21.03 15.48 5.57
C ASP A 39 -19.83 14.61 5.20
N VAL A 40 -19.45 14.58 3.91
CA VAL A 40 -18.39 13.71 3.39
C VAL A 40 -17.44 14.49 2.50
N GLU A 41 -16.14 14.33 2.73
CA GLU A 41 -15.10 14.81 1.83
C GLU A 41 -14.24 13.63 1.36
N VAL A 42 -14.11 13.49 0.05
CA VAL A 42 -13.27 12.47 -0.57
C VAL A 42 -12.08 13.14 -1.23
N ARG A 43 -10.87 12.67 -0.91
CA ARG A 43 -9.64 13.06 -1.60
C ARG A 43 -9.09 11.85 -2.34
N PHE A 44 -8.79 12.03 -3.61
CA PHE A 44 -8.28 10.97 -4.47
C PHE A 44 -7.11 11.49 -5.30
N ASP A 45 -5.99 10.76 -5.27
CA ASP A 45 -4.77 11.13 -6.00
C ASP A 45 -4.47 10.22 -7.20
N GLY A 46 -5.41 9.35 -7.55
CA GLY A 46 -5.23 8.32 -8.58
C GLY A 46 -4.89 6.94 -8.03
N TYR A 47 -4.47 6.85 -6.77
CA TYR A 47 -4.12 5.59 -6.13
C TYR A 47 -4.79 5.44 -4.76
N GLU A 48 -4.59 6.40 -3.87
CA GLU A 48 -5.14 6.41 -2.53
C GLU A 48 -6.42 7.26 -2.49
N THR A 49 -7.44 6.71 -1.83
CA THR A 49 -8.67 7.43 -1.49
C THR A 49 -8.70 7.69 0.00
N LYS A 50 -8.84 8.96 0.41
CA LYS A 50 -9.09 9.35 1.80
C LYS A 50 -10.49 9.89 1.93
N VAL A 51 -11.26 9.32 2.84
CA VAL A 51 -12.62 9.73 3.15
C VAL A 51 -12.62 10.39 4.52
N TYR A 52 -13.14 11.60 4.60
CA TYR A 52 -13.34 12.35 5.82
C TYR A 52 -14.84 12.53 6.02
N MET A 53 -15.34 12.27 7.22
CA MET A 53 -16.76 12.35 7.53
C MET A 53 -17.02 13.24 8.74
N SER A 54 -18.15 13.96 8.70
CA SER A 54 -18.62 14.75 9.85
C SER A 54 -19.10 13.82 10.96
N LYS A 55 -19.05 14.28 12.22
CA LYS A 55 -19.58 13.52 13.36
C LYS A 55 -21.08 13.22 13.25
N GLN A 56 -21.83 13.91 12.37
CA GLN A 56 -23.25 13.62 12.14
C GLN A 56 -23.46 12.25 11.46
N MET A 57 -22.41 11.67 10.88
CA MET A 57 -22.39 10.34 10.27
C MET A 57 -22.04 9.22 11.26
N SER A 58 -21.83 9.53 12.55
CA SER A 58 -21.53 8.54 13.59
C SER A 58 -22.54 7.40 13.58
N GLU A 59 -22.06 6.15 13.69
CA GLU A 59 -22.85 4.92 13.71
C GLU A 59 -23.72 4.66 12.46
N LYS A 60 -23.57 5.47 11.40
CA LYS A 60 -24.37 5.35 10.16
C LYS A 60 -23.62 4.68 9.01
N GLN A 61 -22.31 4.43 9.15
CA GLN A 61 -21.54 3.83 8.07
C GLN A 61 -21.66 2.30 8.04
N CYS A 62 -21.63 1.77 6.84
CA CYS A 62 -21.42 0.37 6.56
C CYS A 62 -20.41 0.25 5.42
N GLY A 63 -19.38 -0.56 5.58
CA GLY A 63 -18.32 -0.68 4.59
C GLY A 63 -17.00 -1.13 5.17
N LEU A 64 -15.98 -1.18 4.30
CA LEU A 64 -14.62 -1.55 4.67
C LEU A 64 -13.93 -0.54 5.60
N CYS A 65 -14.49 0.67 5.76
CA CYS A 65 -13.99 1.69 6.67
C CYS A 65 -14.59 1.62 8.09
N GLY A 66 -15.34 0.55 8.41
CA GLY A 66 -15.80 0.28 9.77
C GLY A 66 -17.23 0.75 10.08
N HIS A 67 -17.50 1.12 11.34
CA HIS A 67 -18.82 1.60 11.84
C HIS A 67 -18.87 3.05 12.35
N PHE A 68 -17.72 3.69 12.59
CA PHE A 68 -17.62 5.10 12.97
C PHE A 68 -18.41 5.39 14.25
N ASP A 69 -18.22 4.55 15.25
CA ASP A 69 -18.87 4.57 16.56
C ASP A 69 -17.85 4.71 17.72
N ASP A 70 -16.63 5.15 17.40
CA ASP A 70 -15.48 5.27 18.29
C ASP A 70 -15.07 3.94 18.99
N ASN A 71 -15.58 2.81 18.52
CA ASN A 71 -15.23 1.48 19.02
C ASN A 71 -14.35 0.74 18.01
N LYS A 72 -13.13 0.38 18.41
CA LYS A 72 -12.21 -0.36 17.53
C LYS A 72 -12.47 -1.87 17.54
N ASP A 73 -13.14 -2.37 18.57
CA ASP A 73 -13.28 -3.81 18.80
C ASP A 73 -14.34 -4.45 17.89
N ASN A 74 -15.14 -3.64 17.19
CA ASN A 74 -16.24 -4.09 16.36
C ASN A 74 -16.13 -3.71 14.88
N GLU A 75 -14.96 -3.25 14.41
CA GLU A 75 -14.80 -2.74 13.05
C GLU A 75 -14.95 -3.82 11.95
N PHE A 76 -14.99 -5.10 12.34
CA PHE A 76 -15.09 -6.24 11.42
C PHE A 76 -16.48 -6.89 11.36
N TYR A 77 -17.56 -6.13 11.56
CA TYR A 77 -18.89 -6.63 11.21
C TYR A 77 -19.14 -6.60 9.69
N THR A 78 -19.62 -7.72 9.18
CA THR A 78 -20.07 -7.86 7.78
C THR A 78 -21.36 -7.08 7.51
N PRO A 79 -21.80 -6.92 6.24
CA PRO A 79 -23.10 -6.31 5.93
C PRO A 79 -24.30 -6.99 6.58
N MET A 80 -24.15 -8.27 6.97
CA MET A 80 -25.18 -9.05 7.66
C MET A 80 -25.11 -8.90 9.19
N MET A 81 -24.31 -7.98 9.71
CA MET A 81 -24.06 -7.78 11.15
C MET A 81 -23.46 -9.01 11.85
N GLU A 82 -22.71 -9.84 11.12
CA GLU A 82 -21.92 -10.92 11.71
C GLU A 82 -20.50 -10.44 12.00
N TYR A 83 -20.03 -10.61 13.23
CA TYR A 83 -18.65 -10.32 13.60
C TYR A 83 -17.71 -11.40 13.05
N THR A 84 -16.54 -10.99 12.57
CA THR A 84 -15.49 -11.93 12.20
C THR A 84 -14.11 -11.42 12.58
N THR A 85 -13.25 -12.33 13.03
CA THR A 85 -11.82 -12.08 13.20
C THR A 85 -11.02 -12.39 11.94
N ASP A 86 -11.67 -13.01 10.94
CA ASP A 86 -11.06 -13.31 9.65
C ASP A 86 -11.22 -12.09 8.73
N ILE A 87 -10.12 -11.35 8.58
CA ILE A 87 -10.03 -10.14 7.75
C ILE A 87 -10.37 -10.46 6.29
N GLU A 88 -10.02 -11.64 5.78
CA GLU A 88 -10.32 -12.04 4.42
C GLU A 88 -11.83 -12.25 4.24
N LYS A 89 -12.46 -12.94 5.20
CA LYS A 89 -13.92 -13.09 5.25
C LYS A 89 -14.62 -11.74 5.31
N PHE A 90 -14.13 -10.82 6.16
CA PHE A 90 -14.66 -9.45 6.25
C PHE A 90 -14.58 -8.73 4.90
N HIS A 91 -13.41 -8.66 4.27
CA HIS A 91 -13.25 -7.97 2.98
C HIS A 91 -14.12 -8.59 1.88
N LYS A 92 -14.18 -9.92 1.82
CA LYS A 92 -15.02 -10.65 0.85
C LYS A 92 -16.50 -10.36 1.03
N SER A 93 -16.96 -10.19 2.28
CA SER A 93 -18.37 -9.92 2.55
C SER A 93 -18.89 -8.61 1.95
N TYR A 94 -17.99 -7.64 1.67
CA TYR A 94 -18.32 -6.36 1.04
C TYR A 94 -18.05 -6.33 -0.48
N MET A 95 -17.67 -7.46 -1.10
CA MET A 95 -17.47 -7.51 -2.55
C MET A 95 -18.80 -7.43 -3.30
N LEU A 96 -18.89 -6.54 -4.28
CA LEU A 96 -20.04 -6.45 -5.18
C LEU A 96 -19.97 -7.62 -6.19
N THR A 97 -20.84 -8.62 -6.02
CA THR A 97 -20.83 -9.88 -6.78
C THR A 97 -21.17 -9.73 -8.26
N ASP A 98 -21.82 -8.62 -8.63
CA ASP A 98 -22.44 -8.48 -9.94
C ASP A 98 -21.51 -7.83 -10.98
N GLN A 99 -20.31 -7.39 -10.59
CA GLN A 99 -19.37 -6.65 -11.46
C GLN A 99 -17.90 -7.09 -11.34
N CYS A 100 -17.60 -8.09 -10.52
CA CYS A 100 -16.23 -8.55 -10.30
C CYS A 100 -16.03 -9.98 -10.83
N GLU A 101 -15.36 -10.13 -11.97
CA GLU A 101 -14.69 -11.39 -12.31
C GLU A 101 -13.49 -11.53 -11.39
N VAL A 102 -13.69 -12.15 -10.24
CA VAL A 102 -12.60 -12.38 -9.30
C VAL A 102 -11.69 -13.45 -9.89
N ASP A 103 -10.52 -13.05 -10.38
CA ASP A 103 -9.48 -14.01 -10.75
C ASP A 103 -9.06 -14.76 -9.48
N ASN A 104 -9.49 -16.03 -9.37
CA ASN A 104 -9.22 -16.90 -8.23
C ASN A 104 -7.73 -17.03 -7.92
N LYS A 105 -6.82 -16.68 -8.84
CA LYS A 105 -5.36 -16.68 -8.58
C LYS A 105 -4.88 -15.52 -7.70
N LEU A 106 -5.54 -14.36 -7.71
CA LEU A 106 -5.17 -13.21 -6.88
C LEU A 106 -5.73 -13.29 -5.46
N LEU A 107 -6.77 -14.10 -5.25
CA LEU A 107 -7.41 -14.32 -3.95
C LEU A 107 -6.51 -15.00 -2.91
N PHE A 108 -5.43 -15.67 -3.33
CA PHE A 108 -4.53 -16.41 -2.42
C PHE A 108 -3.22 -15.69 -2.09
N GLU A 109 -2.95 -14.52 -2.68
CA GLU A 109 -1.76 -13.75 -2.31
C GLU A 109 -2.05 -12.87 -1.09
N LYS A 110 -1.67 -13.35 0.11
CA LYS A 110 -1.69 -12.58 1.37
C LYS A 110 -0.74 -11.37 1.41
N LYS A 111 -0.33 -10.83 0.25
CA LYS A 111 0.65 -9.73 0.15
C LYS A 111 0.11 -8.38 0.64
N TYR A 112 -1.21 -8.20 0.67
CA TYR A 112 -1.86 -6.92 0.99
C TYR A 112 -2.58 -6.89 2.34
N TYR A 113 -2.57 -7.99 3.09
CA TYR A 113 -3.22 -8.08 4.40
C TYR A 113 -2.15 -7.99 5.50
N SER A 114 -1.96 -6.79 6.02
CA SER A 114 -1.27 -6.59 7.30
C SER A 114 -2.18 -5.77 8.21
N VAL A 115 -2.84 -6.43 9.15
CA VAL A 115 -3.42 -5.75 10.30
C VAL A 115 -2.31 -5.70 11.35
N GLU A 116 -2.06 -4.51 11.89
CA GLU A 116 -1.23 -4.36 13.08
C GLU A 116 -2.03 -4.93 14.27
N THR A 117 -1.97 -6.24 14.45
CA THR A 117 -2.44 -6.88 15.68
C THR A 117 -1.26 -7.01 16.63
N ASP A 118 -1.36 -6.43 17.82
CA ASP A 118 -0.37 -6.55 18.91
C ASP A 118 -0.27 -7.98 19.49
N THR A 119 -1.03 -8.95 18.97
CA THR A 119 -1.04 -10.33 19.42
C THR A 119 -0.51 -11.26 18.33
N LEU A 120 0.58 -11.92 18.70
CA LEU A 120 1.15 -13.13 18.11
C LEU A 120 0.09 -14.05 17.48
N ASP A 121 0.24 -14.38 16.19
CA ASP A 121 -0.09 -15.73 15.73
C ASP A 121 0.92 -16.20 14.69
N ASP A 122 1.77 -17.08 15.21
CA ASP A 122 2.62 -18.03 14.52
C ASP A 122 1.73 -19.15 13.94
N TYR A 123 2.16 -19.81 12.87
CA TYR A 123 1.43 -20.86 12.10
C TYR A 123 0.49 -20.39 10.97
N ASP A 124 1.04 -19.81 9.91
CA ASP A 124 0.44 -20.04 8.57
C ASP A 124 1.40 -19.91 7.37
N TRP A 125 2.68 -19.56 7.59
CA TRP A 125 3.61 -19.35 6.47
C TRP A 125 4.22 -20.65 5.89
N MET A 126 3.86 -21.82 6.42
CA MET A 126 4.58 -23.07 6.19
C MET A 126 3.81 -24.14 5.38
N LYS A 127 2.82 -23.75 4.57
CA LYS A 127 2.00 -24.74 3.82
C LYS A 127 1.99 -24.63 2.30
N PHE A 128 2.81 -23.79 1.69
CA PHE A 128 2.89 -23.69 0.23
C PHE A 128 4.35 -23.56 -0.21
N TYR A 129 5.07 -24.68 -0.27
CA TYR A 129 5.98 -25.10 -1.34
C TYR A 129 6.55 -26.49 -0.97
N SER A 130 5.66 -27.45 -0.69
CA SER A 130 5.95 -28.87 -0.90
C SER A 130 5.36 -29.23 -2.26
N ASP A 131 6.10 -28.95 -3.33
CA ASP A 131 5.89 -29.66 -4.59
C ASP A 131 6.89 -30.81 -4.60
N GLU A 132 6.38 -32.01 -4.31
CA GLU A 132 7.11 -33.26 -4.47
C GLU A 132 7.39 -33.46 -5.96
N ASN A 133 8.63 -33.27 -6.38
CA ASN A 133 9.38 -34.19 -7.26
C ASN A 133 10.70 -33.56 -7.72
N THR A 134 11.67 -33.47 -6.82
CA THR A 134 13.09 -33.67 -7.18
C THR A 134 13.81 -34.24 -5.96
N VAL A 135 14.09 -35.54 -6.01
CA VAL A 135 15.17 -36.16 -5.24
C VAL A 135 16.47 -35.57 -5.80
N ASP A 136 17.17 -34.75 -5.02
CA ASP A 136 18.47 -35.13 -4.43
C ASP A 136 19.20 -33.90 -3.86
N ASP A 137 19.86 -34.22 -2.77
CA ASP A 137 21.11 -33.68 -2.27
C ASP A 137 21.17 -32.42 -1.39
N SER A 138 21.60 -32.72 -0.18
CA SER A 138 22.13 -31.90 0.89
C SER A 138 22.97 -30.70 0.43
N LYS A 139 22.40 -29.48 0.48
CA LYS A 139 23.18 -28.26 0.66
C LYS A 139 22.48 -27.27 1.60
N SER A 140 23.14 -27.07 2.74
CA SER A 140 23.01 -25.88 3.59
C SER A 140 23.15 -24.61 2.72
N TYR A 141 22.02 -23.99 2.38
CA TYR A 141 21.98 -22.67 1.77
C TYR A 141 21.40 -21.68 2.79
N GLY A 142 22.26 -20.81 3.30
CA GLY A 142 21.83 -19.59 3.98
C GLY A 142 20.83 -18.85 3.11
N ARG A 143 19.71 -18.46 3.71
CA ARG A 143 18.60 -17.80 3.01
C ARG A 143 19.10 -16.51 2.36
N ALA A 144 18.80 -16.29 1.09
CA ALA A 144 19.25 -15.10 0.36
C ALA A 144 18.63 -13.82 0.97
N MET A 145 19.45 -12.79 1.20
CA MET A 145 18.98 -11.46 1.65
C MET A 145 17.95 -10.88 0.70
N LEU A 146 16.91 -10.26 1.26
CA LEU A 146 15.92 -9.52 0.48
C LEU A 146 16.53 -8.22 -0.04
N LYS A 147 16.03 -7.75 -1.19
CA LYS A 147 16.39 -6.44 -1.74
C LYS A 147 15.13 -5.59 -1.86
N ASN A 148 15.22 -4.33 -1.47
CA ASN A 148 14.15 -3.36 -1.60
C ASN A 148 14.69 -2.00 -2.04
N THR A 149 13.82 -1.12 -2.52
CA THR A 149 14.18 0.28 -2.68
C THR A 149 14.16 0.95 -1.31
N TYR A 150 15.30 1.52 -0.90
CA TYR A 150 15.40 2.37 0.28
C TYR A 150 14.74 3.73 0.01
N VAL A 151 13.90 4.17 0.93
CA VAL A 151 13.12 5.41 0.84
C VAL A 151 13.47 6.32 2.02
N MET A 152 13.79 7.59 1.73
CA MET A 152 13.93 8.64 2.73
C MET A 152 12.80 9.65 2.59
N GLU A 153 12.06 9.86 3.66
CA GLU A 153 10.93 10.77 3.68
C GLU A 153 11.30 12.09 4.38
N PHE A 154 11.08 13.20 3.69
CA PHE A 154 11.19 14.55 4.23
C PHE A 154 9.84 15.27 4.10
N ALA A 155 9.68 16.39 4.80
CA ALA A 155 8.43 17.16 4.79
C ALA A 155 8.01 17.60 3.37
N HIS A 156 8.94 18.08 2.55
CA HIS A 156 8.66 18.66 1.22
C HIS A 156 9.07 17.76 0.05
N ARG A 157 9.82 16.68 0.29
CA ARG A 157 10.33 15.78 -0.75
C ARG A 157 10.48 14.36 -0.25
N VAL A 158 10.51 13.42 -1.18
CA VAL A 158 10.77 12.00 -0.91
C VAL A 158 11.89 11.55 -1.82
N CYS A 159 12.84 10.80 -1.27
CA CYS A 159 14.00 10.34 -2.00
C CYS A 159 14.04 8.81 -2.05
N PHE A 160 14.35 8.28 -3.23
CA PHE A 160 14.38 6.85 -3.51
C PHE A 160 15.79 6.46 -3.94
N SER A 161 16.31 5.37 -3.37
CA SER A 161 17.59 4.81 -3.80
C SER A 161 17.49 4.33 -5.25
N LEU A 162 18.48 4.70 -6.05
CA LEU A 162 18.60 4.24 -7.44
C LEU A 162 19.03 2.78 -7.51
N GLU A 163 19.82 2.33 -6.52
CA GLU A 163 20.24 0.95 -6.36
C GLU A 163 19.38 0.22 -5.30
N PRO A 164 18.99 -1.05 -5.53
CA PRO A 164 18.33 -1.85 -4.50
C PRO A 164 19.24 -2.11 -3.30
N VAL A 165 18.68 -2.01 -2.10
CA VAL A 165 19.38 -2.14 -0.82
C VAL A 165 19.01 -3.45 -0.14
N SER A 166 19.97 -4.06 0.56
CA SER A 166 19.77 -5.30 1.31
C SER A 166 18.91 -5.06 2.55
N LYS A 167 17.97 -5.98 2.81
CA LYS A 167 17.13 -6.01 4.01
C LYS A 167 17.00 -7.45 4.51
N CYS A 168 16.98 -7.62 5.83
CA CYS A 168 16.73 -8.93 6.42
C CYS A 168 15.27 -9.37 6.21
N PRO A 169 15.03 -10.66 5.95
CA PRO A 169 13.70 -11.27 5.99
C PRO A 169 12.94 -10.94 7.27
N LYS A 170 11.60 -10.98 7.21
CA LYS A 170 10.75 -10.85 8.40
C LYS A 170 11.14 -11.95 9.40
N ARG A 171 11.36 -11.58 10.67
CA ARG A 171 11.82 -12.42 11.81
C ARG A 171 13.33 -12.62 11.95
N GLU A 172 14.14 -12.01 11.08
CA GLU A 172 15.59 -11.96 11.25
C GLU A 172 16.02 -10.55 11.71
N GLN A 173 17.05 -10.49 12.55
CA GLN A 173 17.65 -9.23 12.98
C GLN A 173 18.88 -8.92 12.15
N ASN A 174 19.15 -7.62 12.01
CA ASN A 174 20.40 -7.15 11.45
C ASN A 174 21.53 -7.53 12.42
N ASP A 175 22.54 -8.23 11.95
CA ASP A 175 23.70 -8.61 12.76
C ASP A 175 24.89 -7.72 12.39
N ASP A 176 25.57 -8.02 11.26
CA ASP A 176 26.64 -7.18 10.75
C ASP A 176 26.08 -6.04 9.91
N MET A 177 26.32 -4.79 10.32
CA MET A 177 25.96 -3.61 9.52
C MET A 177 27.17 -3.08 8.77
N VAL A 178 26.96 -2.66 7.51
CA VAL A 178 28.00 -2.07 6.66
C VAL A 178 27.49 -0.76 6.07
N GLU A 179 28.34 0.27 6.08
CA GLU A 179 28.06 1.50 5.36
C GLU A 179 28.21 1.30 3.85
N LYS A 180 27.14 1.61 3.11
CA LYS A 180 27.15 1.64 1.66
C LYS A 180 26.86 3.04 1.16
N LYS A 181 27.65 3.48 0.20
CA LYS A 181 27.44 4.73 -0.54
C LYS A 181 26.39 4.51 -1.63
N ILE A 182 25.20 5.07 -1.45
CA ILE A 182 24.03 4.85 -2.32
C ILE A 182 23.59 6.16 -2.96
N ARG A 183 23.15 6.10 -4.22
CA ARG A 183 22.67 7.26 -4.96
C ARG A 183 21.15 7.38 -4.82
N PHE A 184 20.68 8.61 -4.69
CA PHE A 184 19.28 8.91 -4.49
C PHE A 184 18.75 9.85 -5.56
N THR A 185 17.52 9.61 -6.00
CA THR A 185 16.69 10.59 -6.71
C THR A 185 15.63 11.12 -5.76
N CYS A 186 15.35 12.42 -5.79
CA CYS A 186 14.33 13.05 -4.97
C CYS A 186 13.27 13.71 -5.83
N LEU A 187 12.03 13.55 -5.39
CA LEU A 187 10.85 14.15 -6.01
C LEU A 187 10.10 14.98 -4.96
N PRO A 188 9.44 16.10 -5.36
CA PRO A 188 8.55 16.83 -4.46
C PRO A 188 7.50 15.88 -3.88
N ARG A 189 7.24 15.96 -2.57
CA ARG A 189 6.31 15.04 -1.89
C ARG A 189 4.88 15.17 -2.42
N SER A 190 4.52 16.36 -2.90
CA SER A 190 3.24 16.63 -3.54
C SER A 190 3.15 16.16 -5.00
N SER A 191 4.26 15.78 -5.62
CA SER A 191 4.23 15.27 -6.99
C SER A 191 3.54 13.91 -7.03
N TYR A 192 2.77 13.68 -8.08
CA TYR A 192 2.09 12.41 -8.32
C TYR A 192 3.08 11.26 -8.46
N GLU A 193 4.17 11.49 -9.16
CA GLU A 193 5.24 10.53 -9.39
C GLU A 193 5.82 10.06 -8.05
N ALA A 194 6.06 10.97 -7.10
CA ALA A 194 6.54 10.61 -5.77
C ALA A 194 5.55 9.70 -5.03
N ARG A 195 4.25 10.01 -5.08
CA ARG A 195 3.20 9.20 -4.43
C ARG A 195 3.13 7.80 -5.03
N GLN A 196 3.14 7.70 -6.36
CA GLN A 196 3.14 6.40 -7.04
C GLN A 196 4.36 5.54 -6.70
N LEU A 197 5.55 6.14 -6.73
CA LEU A 197 6.79 5.44 -6.39
C LEU A 197 6.80 5.01 -4.92
N LEU A 198 6.27 5.83 -4.01
CA LEU A 198 6.11 5.45 -2.60
C LEU A 198 5.26 4.18 -2.43
N HIS A 199 4.12 4.11 -3.11
CA HIS A 199 3.26 2.93 -3.04
C HIS A 199 3.95 1.70 -3.61
N LYS A 200 4.54 1.83 -4.80
CA LYS A 200 5.22 0.73 -5.48
C LYS A 200 6.45 0.24 -4.72
N ALA A 201 7.17 1.12 -4.02
CA ALA A 201 8.33 0.75 -3.21
C ALA A 201 8.01 -0.14 -2.00
N ARG A 202 6.73 -0.22 -1.58
CA ARG A 202 6.31 -1.08 -0.46
C ARG A 202 6.35 -2.57 -0.82
N THR A 203 6.10 -2.89 -2.07
CA THR A 203 5.94 -4.27 -2.56
C THR A 203 7.02 -4.65 -3.56
N ASP A 204 7.50 -3.70 -4.35
CA ASP A 204 8.39 -3.94 -5.47
C ASP A 204 9.71 -3.16 -5.36
N ILE A 205 10.71 -3.65 -6.08
CA ILE A 205 11.93 -2.90 -6.34
C ILE A 205 11.67 -1.92 -7.48
N LEU A 206 11.87 -0.63 -7.24
CA LEU A 206 11.68 0.42 -8.24
C LEU A 206 12.77 0.37 -9.31
N ASN A 207 12.39 0.51 -10.58
CA ASN A 207 13.32 0.81 -11.67
C ASN A 207 13.40 2.33 -11.86
N LEU A 208 14.50 2.92 -11.41
CA LEU A 208 14.72 4.37 -11.42
C LEU A 208 15.88 4.79 -12.34
N SER A 209 16.27 3.94 -13.28
CA SER A 209 17.41 4.18 -14.19
C SER A 209 17.32 5.47 -15.01
N GLY A 210 16.10 5.95 -15.31
CA GLY A 210 15.86 7.21 -16.04
C GLY A 210 15.84 8.47 -15.17
N TYR A 211 15.96 8.36 -13.84
CA TYR A 211 15.88 9.50 -12.94
C TYR A 211 17.27 10.11 -12.68
N PRO A 212 17.36 11.45 -12.54
CA PRO A 212 18.63 12.11 -12.23
C PRO A 212 19.07 11.79 -10.80
N VAL A 213 20.40 11.73 -10.60
CA VAL A 213 20.97 11.64 -9.26
C VAL A 213 20.80 12.99 -8.57
N SER A 214 20.06 13.02 -7.46
CA SER A 214 19.88 14.21 -6.63
C SER A 214 21.01 14.37 -5.61
N PHE A 215 21.42 13.27 -4.97
CA PHE A 215 22.59 13.24 -4.08
C PHE A 215 23.10 11.80 -3.86
N VAL A 216 24.20 11.68 -3.14
CA VAL A 216 24.80 10.41 -2.73
C VAL A 216 25.03 10.45 -1.23
N GLU A 217 24.62 9.40 -0.52
CA GLU A 217 24.67 9.32 0.94
C GLU A 217 25.17 7.95 1.39
N ASN A 218 25.85 7.90 2.54
CA ASN A 218 26.23 6.65 3.18
C ASN A 218 25.07 6.17 4.05
N ILE A 219 24.56 4.97 3.78
CA ILE A 219 23.53 4.33 4.60
C ILE A 219 24.05 3.06 5.24
N SER A 220 23.63 2.79 6.47
CA SER A 220 23.97 1.56 7.18
C SER A 220 22.99 0.45 6.77
N VAL A 221 23.50 -0.64 6.21
CA VAL A 221 22.69 -1.75 5.68
C VAL A 221 23.21 -3.08 6.22
N PRO A 222 22.33 -4.07 6.46
CA PRO A 222 22.76 -5.37 6.93
C PRO A 222 23.58 -6.10 5.86
N ARG A 223 24.68 -6.71 6.30
CA ARG A 223 25.52 -7.67 5.55
C ARG A 223 25.14 -9.11 5.87
N THR A 224 24.74 -9.38 7.11
CA THR A 224 24.26 -10.67 7.59
C THR A 224 22.97 -10.48 8.39
N CYS A 225 22.19 -11.56 8.48
CA CYS A 225 20.93 -11.61 9.21
C CYS A 225 20.95 -12.83 10.12
N THR A 226 20.42 -12.69 11.34
CA THR A 226 20.39 -13.76 12.35
C THR A 226 18.98 -14.00 12.87
N VAL A 227 18.67 -15.24 13.24
CA VAL A 227 17.44 -15.63 13.92
C VAL A 227 17.77 -15.75 15.41
N TYR A 228 17.09 -14.98 16.26
CA TYR A 228 17.18 -15.09 17.72
C TYR A 228 15.94 -15.79 18.28
#